data_AF-A0A3B1BLM8-F1
#
_entry.id   AF-A0A3B1BLM8-F1
#
_cell.length_a   1.000
_cell.length_b   1.000
_cell.length_c   1.000
_cell.angle_alpha   90.00
_cell.angle_beta   90.00
_cell.angle_gamma   90.00
#
_symmetry.space_group_name_H-M   'P 1'
#
loop_
_entity.id
_entity.type
_entity.pdbx_description
1 polymer ?
#
loop_
_entity_poly.entity_id
_entity_poly.type
_entity_poly.pdbx_seq_one_letter_code
_entity_poly.pdbx_strand_id
1 'polypeptide(L)'
;MQIIRGLRNLSEKPPNAVVTIGNFDGVHLGHQAIFKRVIERAGQVGGKSVVYTFDPHPLKILSPEQSVNLLCAFKKKMELIAAYGIDMTVCADFTRDFARMHPRDFAKKLMTGLGMDTVVVGHDYSFGRGKTGTIDYLKKMGKELGFRVEVIDAVEVIKSGSLRLSSASLST
;
A
#
# COMPACT_ATOMS: atom_id res chain seq x y z
N MET A 1 0.52 5.42 -16.24
CA MET A 1 0.39 4.40 -15.18
C MET A 1 -0.51 3.27 -15.68
N GLN A 2 -0.06 2.01 -15.57
CA GLN A 2 -0.86 0.82 -15.86
C GLN A 2 -1.72 0.44 -14.65
N ILE A 3 -2.98 0.04 -14.86
CA ILE A 3 -3.87 -0.42 -13.78
C ILE A 3 -4.20 -1.90 -14.03
N ILE A 4 -3.84 -2.75 -13.07
CA ILE A 4 -4.08 -4.19 -13.09
C ILE A 4 -5.14 -4.53 -12.05
N ARG A 5 -6.28 -5.09 -12.45
CA ARG A 5 -7.29 -5.58 -11.51
C ARG A 5 -6.96 -7.00 -11.06
N GLY A 6 -6.28 -7.13 -9.94
CA GLY A 6 -5.88 -8.39 -9.32
C GLY A 6 -4.64 -9.03 -9.97
N LEU A 7 -3.76 -9.61 -9.15
CA LEU A 7 -2.48 -10.19 -9.59
C LEU A 7 -2.60 -11.25 -10.69
N ARG A 8 -3.73 -11.97 -10.77
CA ARG A 8 -3.97 -12.99 -11.81
C ARG A 8 -4.00 -12.41 -13.24
N ASN A 9 -4.26 -11.12 -13.38
CA ASN A 9 -4.35 -10.41 -14.65
C ASN A 9 -3.04 -9.73 -15.03
N LEU A 10 -1.97 -10.00 -14.28
CA LEU A 10 -0.64 -9.52 -14.59
C LEU A 10 0.00 -10.48 -15.61
N SER A 11 0.27 -9.98 -16.81
CA SER A 11 0.89 -10.78 -17.90
C SER A 11 2.35 -11.13 -17.60
N GLU A 12 3.08 -10.21 -16.98
CA GLU A 12 4.48 -10.36 -16.63
C GLU A 12 4.80 -9.60 -15.33
N LYS A 13 5.78 -10.10 -14.58
CA LYS A 13 6.19 -9.44 -13.33
C LYS A 13 6.95 -8.15 -13.65
N PRO A 14 6.66 -7.04 -12.94
CA PRO A 14 7.49 -5.85 -13.06
C PRO A 14 8.93 -6.16 -12.63
N PRO A 15 9.95 -5.72 -13.38
CA PRO A 15 11.35 -5.92 -13.00
C PRO A 15 11.64 -5.18 -11.69
N ASN A 16 12.41 -5.83 -10.80
CA ASN A 16 12.85 -5.32 -9.50
C ASN A 16 11.77 -4.49 -8.80
N ALA A 17 10.57 -5.06 -8.65
CA ALA A 17 9.39 -4.31 -8.26
C ALA A 17 9.57 -3.69 -6.86
N VAL A 18 9.35 -2.39 -6.76
CA VAL A 18 9.31 -1.66 -5.49
C VAL A 18 7.87 -1.37 -5.17
N VAL A 19 7.36 -2.02 -4.12
CA VAL A 19 5.93 -2.10 -3.85
C VAL A 19 5.58 -1.32 -2.60
N THR A 20 4.50 -0.55 -2.64
CA THR A 20 3.80 -0.12 -1.42
C THR A 20 2.40 -0.68 -1.36
N ILE A 21 1.89 -0.89 -0.15
CA ILE A 21 0.62 -1.57 0.11
C ILE A 21 -0.24 -0.70 1.01
N GLY A 22 -1.48 -0.44 0.61
CA GLY A 22 -2.38 0.40 1.40
C GLY A 22 -3.69 0.74 0.74
N ASN A 23 -4.59 1.33 1.53
CA ASN A 23 -5.89 1.80 1.04
C ASN A 23 -5.74 3.05 0.16
N PHE A 24 -4.78 3.90 0.50
CA PHE A 24 -4.44 5.14 -0.20
C PHE A 24 -5.64 6.07 -0.45
N ASP A 25 -6.62 6.06 0.47
CA ASP A 25 -7.78 6.94 0.35
C ASP A 25 -7.36 8.40 0.54
N GLY A 26 -7.81 9.27 -0.36
CA GLY A 26 -7.47 10.69 -0.40
C GLY A 26 -6.02 11.04 -0.76
N VAL A 27 -5.09 10.08 -0.82
CA VAL A 27 -3.65 10.30 -1.12
C VAL A 27 -3.08 11.50 -0.34
N HIS A 28 -3.28 11.51 0.97
CA HIS A 28 -2.77 12.56 1.86
C HIS A 28 -1.23 12.55 1.98
N LEU A 29 -0.67 13.54 2.69
CA LEU A 29 0.78 13.77 2.80
C LEU A 29 1.60 12.54 3.20
N GLY A 30 1.09 11.71 4.12
CA GLY A 30 1.73 10.42 4.46
C GLY A 30 1.86 9.46 3.26
N HIS A 31 0.79 9.29 2.47
CA HIS A 31 0.81 8.46 1.26
C HIS A 31 1.76 9.03 0.21
N GLN A 32 1.78 10.36 0.07
CA GLN A 32 2.65 11.08 -0.86
C GLN A 32 4.14 10.86 -0.53
N ALA A 33 4.51 10.87 0.75
CA ALA A 33 5.87 10.54 1.20
C ALA A 33 6.26 9.10 0.86
N ILE A 34 5.34 8.15 1.07
CA ILE A 34 5.55 6.74 0.69
C ILE A 34 5.72 6.60 -0.83
N PHE A 35 4.88 7.25 -1.65
CA PHE A 35 4.99 7.18 -3.11
C PHE A 35 6.30 7.75 -3.62
N LYS A 36 6.73 8.90 -3.07
CA LYS A 36 8.04 9.48 -3.39
C LYS A 36 9.15 8.47 -3.14
N ARG A 37 9.15 7.81 -1.97
CA ARG A 37 10.18 6.83 -1.62
C ARG A 37 10.16 5.60 -2.55
N VAL A 38 8.97 5.10 -2.88
CA VAL A 38 8.82 3.98 -3.81
C VAL A 38 9.41 4.30 -5.18
N ILE A 39 9.12 5.50 -5.71
CA ILE A 39 9.63 5.96 -7.00
C ILE A 39 11.15 6.10 -6.98
N GLU A 40 11.70 6.75 -5.95
CA GLU A 40 13.15 6.90 -5.77
C GLU A 40 13.86 5.54 -5.69
N ARG A 41 13.34 4.62 -4.86
CA ARG A 41 13.93 3.29 -4.71
C ARG A 41 13.81 2.47 -5.99
N ALA A 42 12.70 2.58 -6.74
CA ALA A 42 12.54 1.93 -8.03
C ALA A 42 13.61 2.40 -9.02
N GLY A 43 13.88 3.71 -9.09
CA GLY A 43 14.96 4.26 -9.91
C GLY A 43 16.35 3.72 -9.52
N GLN A 44 16.63 3.60 -8.22
CA GLN A 44 17.92 3.09 -7.71
C GLN A 44 18.19 1.62 -8.08
N VAL A 45 17.14 0.80 -8.20
CA VAL A 45 17.26 -0.64 -8.50
C VAL A 45 16.97 -0.96 -9.98
N GLY A 46 16.78 0.07 -10.81
CA GLY A 46 16.38 -0.11 -12.22
C GLY A 46 15.06 -0.87 -12.37
N GLY A 47 14.14 -0.67 -11.43
CA GLY A 47 12.87 -1.40 -11.32
C GLY A 47 11.65 -0.55 -11.63
N LYS A 48 10.48 -1.05 -11.22
CA LYS A 48 9.18 -0.38 -11.37
C LYS A 48 8.55 -0.04 -10.03
N SER A 49 7.98 1.16 -9.96
CA SER A 49 7.19 1.62 -8.82
C SER A 49 5.78 1.03 -8.88
N VAL A 50 5.38 0.31 -7.83
CA VAL A 50 4.11 -0.42 -7.80
C VAL A 50 3.29 -0.04 -6.56
N VAL A 51 2.06 0.39 -6.78
CA VAL A 51 1.06 0.54 -5.72
C VAL A 51 0.17 -0.70 -5.70
N TYR A 52 0.12 -1.40 -4.57
CA TYR A 52 -0.86 -2.45 -4.29
C TYR A 52 -1.97 -1.89 -3.41
N THR A 53 -3.17 -1.74 -3.98
CA THR A 53 -4.34 -1.20 -3.28
C THR A 53 -5.55 -2.11 -3.44
N PHE A 54 -6.67 -1.70 -2.85
CA PHE A 54 -7.86 -2.51 -2.69
C PHE A 54 -9.09 -1.82 -3.29
N ASP A 55 -9.93 -2.63 -3.91
CA ASP A 55 -11.25 -2.27 -4.42
C ASP A 55 -12.16 -3.52 -4.32
N PRO A 56 -13.24 -3.52 -3.53
CA PRO A 56 -13.73 -2.41 -2.69
C PRO A 56 -12.79 -2.09 -1.51
N HIS A 57 -12.99 -0.93 -0.88
CA HIS A 57 -12.23 -0.53 0.30
C HIS A 57 -12.42 -1.54 1.45
N PRO A 58 -11.37 -1.98 2.17
CA PRO A 58 -11.47 -3.04 3.19
C PRO A 58 -12.55 -2.83 4.25
N LEU A 59 -12.71 -1.58 4.71
CA LEU A 59 -13.75 -1.24 5.70
C LEU A 59 -15.17 -1.52 5.21
N LYS A 60 -15.45 -1.39 3.90
CA LYS A 60 -16.78 -1.72 3.34
C LYS A 60 -17.11 -3.21 3.46
N ILE A 61 -16.10 -4.06 3.55
CA ILE A 61 -16.24 -5.52 3.63
C ILE A 61 -16.20 -6.02 5.08
N LEU A 62 -15.33 -5.42 5.89
CA LEU A 62 -15.16 -5.76 7.30
C LEU A 62 -16.26 -5.17 8.19
N SER A 63 -16.84 -4.03 7.78
CA SER A 63 -17.83 -3.29 8.56
C SER A 63 -18.98 -2.81 7.66
N PRO A 64 -19.73 -3.74 7.03
CA PRO A 64 -20.77 -3.39 6.05
C PRO A 64 -21.92 -2.56 6.64
N GLU A 65 -22.20 -2.71 7.94
CA GLU A 65 -23.24 -1.95 8.65
C GLU A 65 -22.83 -0.50 8.96
N GLN A 66 -21.55 -0.14 8.78
CA GLN A 66 -21.06 1.21 9.01
C GLN A 66 -21.01 1.98 7.70
N SER A 67 -21.54 3.21 7.69
CA SER A 67 -21.33 4.13 6.57
C SER A 67 -19.85 4.52 6.52
N VAL A 68 -19.10 3.93 5.59
CA VAL A 68 -17.69 4.27 5.36
C VAL A 68 -17.64 5.54 4.50
N ASN A 69 -17.36 6.68 5.14
CA ASN A 69 -17.10 7.94 4.46
C ASN A 69 -15.69 7.92 3.86
N LEU A 70 -15.59 7.57 2.58
CA LEU A 70 -14.33 7.62 1.84
C LEU A 70 -14.00 9.06 1.43
N LEU A 71 -12.74 9.44 1.55
CA LEU A 71 -12.24 10.76 1.14
C LEU A 71 -12.35 10.97 -0.38
N CYS A 72 -12.23 9.89 -1.15
CA CYS A 72 -12.40 9.95 -2.59
C CYS A 72 -12.99 8.67 -3.20
N ALA A 73 -13.64 8.83 -4.36
CA ALA A 73 -14.09 7.69 -5.16
C ALA A 73 -12.88 6.96 -5.80
N PHE A 74 -13.06 5.68 -6.15
CA PHE A 74 -12.01 4.85 -6.76
C PHE A 74 -11.34 5.52 -7.97
N LYS A 75 -12.14 6.11 -8.88
CA LYS A 75 -11.62 6.81 -10.06
C LYS A 75 -10.68 7.95 -9.66
N LYS A 76 -11.08 8.77 -8.69
CA LYS A 76 -10.27 9.89 -8.20
C LYS A 76 -9.00 9.40 -7.49
N LYS A 77 -9.08 8.32 -6.71
CA LYS A 77 -7.90 7.67 -6.12
C LYS A 77 -6.88 7.28 -7.19
N MET A 78 -7.33 6.65 -8.28
CA MET A 78 -6.44 6.24 -9.38
C MET A 78 -5.82 7.45 -10.09
N GLU A 79 -6.59 8.52 -10.31
CA GLU A 79 -6.06 9.78 -10.88
C GLU A 79 -4.96 10.39 -10.00
N LEU A 80 -5.18 10.43 -8.67
CA LEU A 80 -4.20 10.96 -7.71
C LEU A 80 -2.92 10.12 -7.67
N ILE A 81 -3.04 8.79 -7.68
CA ILE A 81 -1.87 7.90 -7.72
C ILE A 81 -1.11 8.08 -9.05
N ALA A 82 -1.82 8.16 -10.18
CA ALA A 82 -1.21 8.34 -11.49
C ALA A 82 -0.46 9.69 -11.60
N ALA A 83 -1.04 10.75 -11.05
CA ALA A 83 -0.44 12.09 -11.04
C ALA A 83 0.89 12.15 -10.26
N TYR A 84 1.12 11.21 -9.34
CA TYR A 84 2.35 11.12 -8.56
C TYR A 84 3.52 10.45 -9.31
N GLY A 85 3.27 9.90 -10.50
CA GLY A 85 4.30 9.25 -11.32
C GLY A 85 4.53 7.76 -11.04
N ILE A 86 3.58 7.07 -10.40
CA ILE A 86 3.64 5.61 -10.21
C ILE A 86 3.54 4.90 -11.58
N ASP A 87 4.39 3.89 -11.79
CA ASP A 87 4.39 3.10 -13.02
C ASP A 87 3.15 2.21 -13.12
N MET A 88 2.86 1.47 -12.04
CA MET A 88 1.84 0.43 -12.02
C MET A 88 1.01 0.47 -10.73
N THR A 89 -0.30 0.27 -10.85
CA THR A 89 -1.19 0.02 -9.72
C THR A 89 -1.87 -1.34 -9.86
N VAL A 90 -1.71 -2.20 -8.86
CA VAL A 90 -2.46 -3.45 -8.71
C VAL A 90 -3.63 -3.20 -7.76
N CYS A 91 -4.85 -3.29 -8.27
CA CYS A 91 -6.08 -3.21 -7.50
C CYS A 91 -6.55 -4.62 -7.16
N ALA A 92 -6.32 -5.05 -5.93
CA ALA A 92 -6.78 -6.33 -5.43
C ALA A 92 -8.25 -6.28 -5.06
N ASP A 93 -8.97 -7.34 -5.43
CA ASP A 93 -10.31 -7.60 -4.94
C ASP A 93 -10.25 -7.97 -3.46
N PHE A 94 -10.77 -7.09 -2.60
CA PHE A 94 -10.76 -7.31 -1.17
C PHE A 94 -12.05 -8.01 -0.76
N THR A 95 -11.94 -9.29 -0.39
CA THR A 95 -13.06 -10.12 0.04
C THR A 95 -12.91 -10.52 1.51
N ARG A 96 -13.96 -11.13 2.09
CA ARG A 96 -13.86 -11.69 3.45
C ARG A 96 -12.80 -12.78 3.56
N ASP A 97 -12.62 -13.58 2.51
CA ASP A 97 -11.57 -14.61 2.47
C ASP A 97 -10.19 -13.98 2.37
N PHE A 98 -10.05 -12.90 1.58
CA PHE A 98 -8.83 -12.11 1.55
C PHE A 98 -8.48 -11.55 2.93
N ALA A 99 -9.46 -10.99 3.65
CA ALA A 99 -9.30 -10.50 5.01
C ALA A 99 -8.90 -11.58 6.03
N ARG A 100 -9.19 -12.85 5.76
CA ARG A 100 -8.82 -14.00 6.61
C ARG A 100 -7.45 -14.59 6.27
N MET A 101 -6.79 -14.10 5.23
CA MET A 101 -5.49 -14.58 4.80
C MET A 101 -4.43 -14.38 5.88
N HIS A 102 -3.66 -15.43 6.17
CA HIS A 102 -2.56 -15.33 7.13
C HIS A 102 -1.48 -14.37 6.61
N PRO A 103 -0.83 -13.56 7.47
CA PRO A 103 0.20 -12.61 7.03
C PRO A 103 1.30 -13.23 6.16
N ARG A 104 1.77 -14.44 6.52
CA ARG A 104 2.75 -15.20 5.71
C ARG A 104 2.26 -15.46 4.28
N ASP A 105 1.02 -15.90 4.14
CA ASP A 105 0.45 -16.25 2.84
C ASP A 105 0.27 -15.00 1.98
N PHE A 106 -0.10 -13.88 2.60
CA PHE A 106 -0.17 -12.60 1.91
C PHE A 106 1.21 -12.15 1.40
N ALA A 107 2.25 -12.19 2.24
CA ALA A 107 3.61 -11.83 1.84
C ALA A 107 4.12 -12.75 0.71
N LYS A 108 3.88 -14.06 0.81
CA LYS A 108 4.25 -15.04 -0.22
C LYS A 108 3.48 -14.79 -1.52
N LYS A 109 2.19 -14.47 -1.46
CA LYS A 109 1.36 -14.12 -2.62
C LYS A 109 1.91 -12.91 -3.34
N LEU A 110 2.28 -11.85 -2.61
CA LEU A 110 2.88 -10.66 -3.20
C LEU A 110 4.24 -10.96 -3.82
N MET A 111 5.13 -11.67 -3.12
CA MET A 111 6.44 -12.03 -3.65
C MET A 111 6.33 -12.89 -4.91
N THR A 112 5.47 -13.90 -4.89
CA THR A 112 5.25 -14.80 -6.03
C THR A 112 4.60 -14.07 -7.20
N GLY A 113 3.68 -13.14 -6.94
CA GLY A 113 2.95 -12.40 -7.97
C GLY A 113 3.72 -11.24 -8.59
N LEU A 114 4.55 -10.55 -7.82
CA LEU A 114 5.22 -9.32 -8.25
C LEU A 114 6.73 -9.44 -8.42
N GLY A 115 7.39 -10.43 -7.79
CA GLY A 115 8.85 -10.51 -7.80
C GLY A 115 9.48 -9.29 -7.14
N MET A 116 9.06 -9.00 -5.91
CA MET A 116 9.42 -7.76 -5.22
C MET A 116 10.90 -7.71 -4.88
N ASP A 117 11.52 -6.57 -5.18
CA ASP A 117 12.84 -6.22 -4.66
C ASP A 117 12.73 -5.58 -3.28
N THR A 118 11.83 -4.60 -3.14
CA THR A 118 11.64 -3.82 -1.91
C THR A 118 10.16 -3.55 -1.65
N VAL A 119 9.74 -3.62 -0.39
CA VAL A 119 8.42 -3.20 0.08
C VAL A 119 8.57 -1.97 0.97
N VAL A 120 7.86 -0.88 0.65
CA VAL A 120 7.87 0.38 1.39
C VAL A 120 6.51 0.60 2.06
N VAL A 121 6.51 0.78 3.38
CA VAL A 121 5.28 0.95 4.18
C VAL A 121 5.42 2.08 5.20
N GLY A 122 4.30 2.59 5.71
CA GLY A 122 4.30 3.53 6.84
C GLY A 122 4.66 2.83 8.16
N HIS A 123 5.10 3.61 9.16
CA HIS A 123 5.48 3.12 10.49
C HIS A 123 4.34 2.45 11.29
N ASP A 124 3.08 2.68 10.91
CA ASP A 124 1.88 2.12 11.53
C ASP A 124 1.26 0.98 10.71
N TYR A 125 1.97 0.51 9.67
CA TYR A 125 1.46 -0.51 8.76
C TYR A 125 1.24 -1.86 9.47
N SER A 126 0.06 -2.43 9.21
CA SER A 126 -0.33 -3.76 9.66
C SER A 126 -1.13 -4.49 8.58
N PHE A 127 -1.03 -5.82 8.53
CA PHE A 127 -1.61 -6.62 7.44
C PHE A 127 -1.98 -8.04 7.84
N GLY A 128 -2.65 -8.75 6.92
CA GLY A 128 -3.15 -10.10 7.14
C GLY A 128 -4.30 -10.17 8.15
N ARG A 129 -4.73 -11.40 8.47
CA ARG A 129 -5.88 -11.66 9.32
C ARG A 129 -5.78 -10.93 10.65
N GLY A 130 -6.80 -10.12 10.94
CA GLY A 130 -6.90 -9.37 12.18
C GLY A 130 -5.76 -8.36 12.40
N LYS A 131 -5.10 -7.89 11.33
CA LYS A 131 -3.93 -6.98 11.41
C LYS A 131 -2.76 -7.54 12.24
N THR A 132 -2.63 -8.86 12.30
CA THR A 132 -1.58 -9.54 13.09
C THR A 132 -0.19 -9.48 12.46
N GLY A 133 -0.08 -9.17 11.17
CA GLY A 133 1.19 -8.91 10.51
C GLY A 133 1.68 -7.51 10.86
N THR A 134 2.75 -7.43 11.65
CA THR A 134 3.44 -6.18 12.01
C THR A 134 4.61 -5.89 11.07
N ILE A 135 5.23 -4.72 11.20
CA ILE A 135 6.48 -4.38 10.50
C ILE A 135 7.58 -5.40 10.78
N ASP A 136 7.76 -5.82 12.03
CA ASP A 136 8.79 -6.81 12.37
C ASP A 136 8.51 -8.17 11.74
N TYR A 137 7.23 -8.56 11.69
CA TYR A 137 6.82 -9.75 10.96
C TYR A 137 7.11 -9.61 9.46
N LEU A 138 6.83 -8.46 8.85
CA LEU A 138 7.15 -8.19 7.45
C LEU A 138 8.65 -8.26 7.17
N LYS A 139 9.48 -7.69 8.05
CA LYS A 139 10.95 -7.78 7.98
C LYS A 139 11.43 -9.23 8.07
N LYS A 140 10.85 -10.03 8.96
CA LYS A 140 11.13 -11.48 9.04
C LYS A 140 10.78 -12.17 7.72
N MET A 141 9.60 -11.90 7.17
CA MET A 141 9.19 -12.45 5.86
C MET A 141 10.09 -11.97 4.73
N GLY A 142 10.56 -10.72 4.74
CA GLY A 142 11.52 -10.21 3.76
C GLY A 142 12.82 -10.98 3.75
N LYS A 143 13.38 -11.29 4.93
CA LYS A 143 14.58 -12.14 5.07
C LYS A 143 14.35 -13.55 4.51
N GLU A 144 13.19 -14.15 4.81
CA GLU A 144 12.86 -15.51 4.39
C GLU A 144 12.51 -15.64 2.90
N LEU A 145 11.83 -14.63 2.32
CA LEU A 145 11.30 -14.65 0.96
C LEU A 145 12.16 -13.89 -0.05
N GLY A 146 13.19 -13.16 0.41
CA GLY A 146 14.17 -12.50 -0.45
C GLY A 146 13.79 -11.09 -0.91
N PHE A 147 13.11 -10.30 -0.08
CA PHE A 147 12.81 -8.89 -0.38
C PHE A 147 13.20 -7.95 0.78
N ARG A 148 13.47 -6.69 0.46
CA ARG A 148 13.79 -5.65 1.45
C ARG A 148 12.54 -4.99 2.00
N VAL A 149 12.61 -4.47 3.22
CA VAL A 149 11.53 -3.71 3.84
C VAL A 149 12.06 -2.35 4.25
N GLU A 150 11.36 -1.31 3.80
CA GLU A 150 11.58 0.07 4.21
C GLU A 150 10.37 0.62 4.91
N VAL A 151 10.63 1.42 5.93
CA VAL A 151 9.60 2.03 6.77
C VAL A 151 9.74 3.54 6.67
N ILE A 152 8.64 4.21 6.37
CA ILE A 152 8.54 5.66 6.34
C ILE A 152 7.88 6.14 7.63
N ASP A 153 8.56 7.06 8.31
CA ASP A 153 8.05 7.70 9.52
C ASP A 153 6.82 8.57 9.25
N ALA A 154 6.08 8.90 10.30
CA ALA A 154 4.94 9.80 10.20
C ALA A 154 5.40 11.16 9.65
N VAL A 155 4.63 11.70 8.70
CA VAL A 155 4.81 13.08 8.25
C VAL A 155 4.16 14.00 9.29
N GLU A 156 4.98 14.78 9.99
CA GLU A 156 4.52 15.84 10.88
C GLU A 156 4.26 17.12 10.08
N VAL A 157 3.05 17.67 10.23
CA VAL A 157 2.70 18.98 9.66
C VAL A 157 2.78 20.02 10.78
N ILE A 158 3.82 20.84 10.76
CA ILE A 158 3.90 22.01 11.64
C ILE A 158 3.07 23.12 10.99
N LYS A 159 1.83 23.32 11.45
CA LYS A 159 1.10 24.56 11.15
C LYS A 159 1.67 25.68 12.03
N SER A 160 2.02 26.82 11.42
CA SER A 160 2.29 28.04 12.17
C SER A 160 1.02 28.46 12.91
N GLY A 161 1.00 28.29 14.24
CA GLY A 161 -0.15 28.61 15.10
C GLY A 161 -0.76 27.36 15.78
N SER A 162 -0.22 27.04 16.97
CA SER A 162 -0.79 26.26 18.10
C SER A 162 -1.64 24.99 17.89
N LEU A 163 -1.72 24.38 16.70
CA LEU A 163 -2.38 23.07 16.52
C LEU A 163 -1.44 22.07 15.83
N ARG A 164 -1.04 21.03 16.56
CA ARG A 164 -0.38 19.84 15.99
C ARG A 164 -1.45 18.93 15.41
N LEU A 165 -1.43 18.70 14.09
CA LEU A 165 -2.27 17.71 13.43
C LEU A 165 -1.36 16.60 12.90
N SER A 166 -1.45 15.40 13.47
CA SER A 166 -0.81 14.21 12.91
C SER A 166 -1.67 13.65 11.78
N SER A 167 -1.04 13.22 10.70
CA SER A 167 -1.72 12.72 9.49
C SER A 167 -2.60 11.48 9.71
N ALA A 168 -2.58 10.88 10.90
CA ALA A 168 -3.48 9.80 11.33
C ALA A 168 -4.94 10.24 11.56
N SER A 169 -5.26 11.53 11.45
CA SER A 169 -6.55 12.10 11.90
C SER A 169 -7.41 12.76 10.81
N LEU A 170 -7.15 12.51 9.52
CA LEU A 170 -7.95 13.09 8.42
C LEU A 170 -9.31 12.39 8.18
N SER A 171 -9.79 11.58 9.12
CA SER A 171 -11.15 11.04 9.14
C SER A 171 -11.90 11.51 10.39
N THR A 172 -12.41 12.74 10.33
CA THR A 172 -13.51 13.22 11.19
C THR A 172 -14.59 13.79 10.31
#